data_AF-A0A4Z1L601-F1
#
_entry.id   AF-A0A4Z1L601-F1
#
_cell.length_a   1.000
_cell.length_b   1.000
_cell.length_c   1.000
_cell.angle_alpha   90.00
_cell.angle_beta   90.00
_cell.angle_gamma   90.00
#
_symmetry.space_group_name_H-M   'P 1'
#
loop_
_entity.id
_entity.type
_entity.pdbx_description
1 polymer ?
#
loop_
_entity_poly.entity_id
_entity_poly.type
_entity_poly.pdbx_seq_one_letter_code
_entity_poly.pdbx_strand_id
1 'polypeptide(L)'
;MSDIITKNPKVEFEYIDHHNRPHTATVPFVYQEGYMFRGTRKGKKGPPPKYREDWVKDERSPYNEGHNGHLIGTWWPYMICAMRDMAHAHLRHGICGQEGRGATSIVLNNGSKTGYENVDNGDEIKYCGDGNTLLDASMKNGMLIRVLRAANPHSNWAPLVGWRYDGLYRVVRKEKIPEKEGYWYILDRVDDQKPISRVHPTPQELAEYQEYNR
;
A
#
# COMPACT_ATOMS: atom_id res chain seq x y z
N MET A 1 -25.76 3.36 -19.64
CA MET A 1 -25.49 3.20 -18.20
C MET A 1 -24.29 2.28 -18.10
N SER A 2 -23.15 2.76 -17.62
CA SER A 2 -21.98 1.90 -17.41
C SER A 2 -22.33 0.84 -16.38
N ASP A 3 -22.05 -0.43 -16.67
CA ASP A 3 -22.28 -1.51 -15.72
C ASP A 3 -21.54 -1.23 -14.42
N ILE A 4 -22.26 -1.33 -13.31
CA ILE A 4 -21.73 -1.03 -12.00
C ILE A 4 -20.80 -2.17 -11.58
N ILE A 5 -19.52 -1.88 -11.38
CA ILE A 5 -18.54 -2.86 -10.89
C ILE A 5 -18.75 -3.07 -9.38
N THR A 6 -19.11 -4.30 -9.00
CA THR A 6 -19.39 -4.70 -7.61
C THR A 6 -18.44 -5.77 -7.07
N LYS A 7 -17.44 -6.18 -7.85
CA LYS A 7 -16.40 -7.14 -7.43
C LYS A 7 -15.05 -6.75 -8.02
N ASN A 8 -13.97 -7.23 -7.40
CA ASN A 8 -12.64 -7.04 -7.97
C ASN A 8 -12.46 -7.84 -9.26
N PRO A 9 -11.62 -7.35 -10.19
CA PRO A 9 -11.19 -8.16 -11.34
C PRO A 9 -10.49 -9.42 -10.86
N LYS A 10 -10.56 -10.48 -11.66
CA LYS A 10 -9.78 -11.69 -11.40
C LYS A 10 -8.29 -11.35 -11.44
N VAL A 11 -7.56 -11.84 -10.44
CA VAL A 11 -6.13 -11.62 -10.29
C VAL A 11 -5.38 -12.84 -10.81
N GLU A 12 -4.49 -12.63 -11.78
CA GLU A 12 -3.58 -13.66 -12.29
C GLU A 12 -2.22 -13.50 -11.59
N PHE A 13 -1.99 -14.25 -10.51
CA PHE A 13 -0.82 -14.08 -9.65
C PHE A 13 0.52 -14.27 -10.39
N GLU A 14 0.66 -15.34 -11.16
CA GLU A 14 1.88 -15.62 -11.93
C GLU A 14 2.21 -14.51 -12.92
N TYR A 15 1.17 -13.96 -13.58
CA TYR A 15 1.32 -12.82 -14.47
C TYR A 15 1.85 -11.61 -13.71
N ILE A 16 1.27 -11.28 -12.56
CA ILE A 16 1.66 -10.11 -11.78
C ILE A 16 3.06 -10.25 -11.20
N ASP A 17 3.38 -11.42 -10.65
CA ASP A 17 4.71 -11.70 -10.10
C ASP A 17 5.77 -11.63 -11.19
N HIS A 18 5.50 -12.19 -12.39
CA HIS A 18 6.38 -12.04 -13.55
C HIS A 18 6.58 -10.57 -13.91
N HIS A 19 5.49 -9.80 -14.05
CA HIS A 19 5.57 -8.40 -14.47
C HIS A 19 6.10 -7.44 -13.39
N ASN A 20 6.31 -7.92 -12.16
CA ASN A 20 7.03 -7.20 -11.14
C ASN A 20 8.54 -7.44 -11.18
N ARG A 21 9.05 -8.42 -11.94
CA ARG A 21 10.49 -8.67 -12.07
C ARG A 21 11.19 -7.63 -12.95
N PRO A 22 12.50 -7.39 -12.75
CA PRO A 22 13.31 -6.56 -13.62
C PRO A 22 13.28 -7.05 -15.07
N HIS A 23 13.51 -6.14 -16.01
CA HIS A 23 13.58 -6.44 -17.45
C HIS A 23 12.31 -7.02 -18.11
N THR A 24 11.22 -7.19 -17.38
CA THR A 24 9.92 -7.54 -17.97
C THR A 24 9.22 -6.32 -18.54
N ALA A 25 8.47 -6.52 -19.63
CA ALA A 25 7.75 -5.44 -20.30
C ALA A 25 6.84 -4.68 -19.32
N THR A 26 6.73 -3.37 -19.51
CA THR A 26 5.77 -2.57 -18.76
C THR A 26 4.36 -2.93 -19.21
N VAL A 27 3.49 -3.25 -18.26
CA VAL A 27 2.06 -3.44 -18.54
C VAL A 27 1.49 -2.07 -18.92
N PRO A 28 0.93 -1.89 -20.13
CA PRO A 28 0.35 -0.62 -20.53
C PRO A 28 -0.79 -0.25 -19.60
N PHE A 29 -0.72 0.94 -19.00
CA PHE A 29 -1.85 1.49 -18.26
C PHE A 29 -2.89 2.03 -19.23
N VAL A 30 -4.12 1.52 -19.13
CA VAL A 30 -5.28 2.05 -19.85
C VAL A 30 -6.20 2.70 -18.84
N TYR A 31 -6.27 4.03 -18.88
CA TYR A 31 -7.18 4.78 -18.01
C TYR A 31 -8.64 4.42 -18.33
N GLN A 32 -9.41 4.17 -17.27
CA GLN A 32 -10.84 3.97 -17.35
C GLN A 32 -11.51 4.83 -16.27
N GLU A 33 -12.33 5.78 -16.71
CA GLU A 33 -13.08 6.68 -15.83
C GLU A 33 -13.95 5.88 -14.85
N GLY A 34 -13.98 6.29 -13.59
CA GLY A 34 -14.72 5.64 -12.51
C GLY A 34 -14.06 4.39 -11.94
N TYR A 35 -13.05 3.84 -12.64
CA TYR A 35 -12.46 2.55 -12.30
C TYR A 35 -11.68 2.62 -10.98
N MET A 36 -11.02 3.72 -10.64
CA MET A 36 -10.27 3.79 -9.36
C MET A 36 -11.18 3.66 -8.13
N PHE A 37 -12.43 4.13 -8.21
CA PHE A 37 -13.38 4.11 -7.11
C PHE A 37 -14.17 2.81 -7.01
N ARG A 38 -14.24 1.97 -8.06
CA ARG A 38 -14.81 0.60 -8.09
C ARG A 38 -15.68 0.25 -6.89
N GLY A 39 -16.99 0.45 -7.02
CA GLY A 39 -17.96 0.07 -6.00
C GLY A 39 -17.86 0.83 -4.67
N THR A 40 -17.17 1.97 -4.64
CA THR A 40 -17.22 2.91 -3.51
C THR A 40 -18.14 4.08 -3.83
N ARG A 41 -18.77 4.66 -2.80
CA ARG A 41 -19.66 5.82 -2.91
C ARG A 41 -19.20 6.94 -2.00
N LYS A 42 -19.37 8.18 -2.44
CA LYS A 42 -19.10 9.39 -1.63
C LYS A 42 -19.86 9.32 -0.32
N GLY A 43 -19.11 9.45 0.77
CA GLY A 43 -19.66 9.44 2.11
C GLY A 43 -20.48 10.71 2.36
N LYS A 44 -21.56 10.60 3.14
CA LYS A 44 -22.37 11.77 3.54
C LYS A 44 -21.60 12.78 4.41
N LYS A 45 -20.50 12.36 5.06
CA LYS A 45 -19.67 13.17 5.97
C LYS A 45 -18.26 13.41 5.41
N GLY A 46 -18.15 13.54 4.08
CA GLY A 46 -16.87 13.67 3.39
C GLY A 46 -16.12 12.34 3.23
N PRO A 47 -14.88 12.38 2.69
CA PRO A 47 -14.04 11.20 2.50
C PRO A 47 -13.56 10.59 3.83
N PRO A 48 -13.15 9.31 3.84
CA PRO A 48 -13.10 8.38 2.70
C PRO A 48 -14.49 7.88 2.29
N PRO A 49 -14.66 7.41 1.04
CA PRO A 49 -15.90 6.78 0.61
C PRO A 49 -16.25 5.53 1.43
N LYS A 50 -17.48 5.05 1.26
CA LYS A 50 -17.92 3.75 1.79
C LYS A 50 -18.03 2.73 0.67
N TYR A 51 -17.82 1.46 0.98
CA TYR A 51 -18.24 0.38 0.08
C TYR A 51 -19.75 0.44 -0.14
N ARG A 52 -20.15 -0.02 -1.33
CA ARG A 52 -21.53 -0.41 -1.54
C ARG A 52 -21.88 -1.64 -0.72
N GLU A 53 -23.15 -1.76 -0.35
CA GLU A 53 -23.67 -2.91 0.39
C GLU A 53 -23.65 -4.20 -0.45
N ASP A 54 -23.76 -4.07 -1.77
CA ASP A 54 -23.69 -5.18 -2.74
C ASP A 54 -22.25 -5.52 -3.19
N TRP A 55 -21.23 -4.98 -2.52
CA TRP A 55 -19.83 -5.27 -2.85
C TRP A 55 -19.48 -6.73 -2.51
N VAL A 56 -19.06 -7.49 -3.51
CA VAL A 56 -18.58 -8.86 -3.37
C VAL A 56 -17.18 -8.83 -2.75
N LYS A 57 -17.05 -9.44 -1.57
CA LYS A 57 -15.78 -9.55 -0.85
C LYS A 57 -14.77 -10.32 -1.71
N ASP A 58 -13.55 -9.78 -1.82
CA ASP A 58 -12.43 -10.49 -2.45
C ASP A 58 -12.06 -11.73 -1.62
N GLU A 59 -11.83 -12.84 -2.30
CA GLU A 59 -11.45 -14.12 -1.68
C GLU A 59 -10.00 -14.12 -1.18
N ARG A 60 -9.16 -13.22 -1.69
CA ARG A 60 -7.77 -13.07 -1.24
C ARG A 60 -7.74 -12.64 0.23
N SER A 61 -6.77 -13.18 0.96
CA SER A 61 -6.45 -12.69 2.29
C SER A 61 -5.48 -11.50 2.18
N PRO A 62 -5.73 -10.37 2.87
CA PRO A 62 -4.75 -9.29 2.96
C PRO A 62 -3.53 -9.70 3.81
N TYR A 63 -3.58 -10.85 4.49
CA TYR A 63 -2.48 -11.42 5.26
C TYR A 63 -1.63 -12.43 4.47
N ASN A 64 -1.90 -12.61 3.17
CA ASN A 64 -0.99 -13.35 2.31
C ASN A 64 0.32 -12.56 2.15
N GLU A 65 1.43 -13.28 2.12
CA GLU A 65 2.76 -12.72 1.86
C GLU A 65 2.95 -12.44 0.35
N GLY A 66 3.94 -11.61 0.00
CA GLY A 66 4.29 -11.30 -1.39
C GLY A 66 3.45 -10.17 -1.98
N HIS A 67 3.49 -10.04 -3.31
CA HIS A 67 2.81 -8.97 -4.04
C HIS A 67 1.28 -9.00 -3.89
N ASN A 68 0.72 -10.14 -3.50
CA ASN A 68 -0.71 -10.38 -3.31
C ASN A 68 -1.59 -9.93 -4.48
N GLY A 69 -1.07 -10.00 -5.71
CA GLY A 69 -1.80 -9.59 -6.90
C GLY A 69 -1.76 -8.08 -7.19
N HIS A 70 -0.70 -7.39 -6.79
CA HIS A 70 -0.50 -5.98 -7.10
C HIS A 70 0.77 -5.77 -7.93
N LEU A 71 0.63 -5.03 -9.04
CA LEU A 71 1.78 -4.52 -9.77
C LEU A 71 2.41 -3.36 -9.00
N ILE A 72 3.74 -3.28 -8.98
CA ILE A 72 4.46 -2.14 -8.43
C ILE A 72 4.01 -0.87 -9.16
N GLY A 73 3.61 0.14 -8.39
CA GLY A 73 2.99 1.37 -8.89
C GLY A 73 1.47 1.37 -8.87
N THR A 74 0.80 0.26 -8.53
CA THR A 74 -0.67 0.26 -8.32
C THR A 74 -1.04 1.35 -7.32
N TRP A 75 -1.97 2.21 -7.70
CA TRP A 75 -2.36 3.38 -6.95
C TRP A 75 -3.83 3.34 -6.55
N TRP A 76 -4.13 3.90 -5.37
CA TRP A 76 -5.46 3.97 -4.81
C TRP A 76 -5.76 5.39 -4.30
N PRO A 77 -6.93 5.97 -4.67
CA PRO A 77 -7.30 7.30 -4.21
C PRO A 77 -7.57 7.37 -2.71
N TYR A 78 -7.99 6.25 -2.10
CA TYR A 78 -8.29 6.14 -0.68
C TYR A 78 -7.82 4.80 -0.11
N MET A 79 -7.45 4.75 1.18
CA MET A 79 -7.09 3.51 1.88
C MET A 79 -8.18 2.43 1.78
N ILE A 80 -9.46 2.84 1.77
CA ILE A 80 -10.56 1.89 1.56
C ILE A 80 -10.48 1.20 0.19
N CYS A 81 -9.94 1.84 -0.84
CA CYS A 81 -9.73 1.20 -2.14
C CYS A 81 -8.55 0.21 -2.10
N ALA A 82 -7.50 0.51 -1.34
CA ALA A 82 -6.38 -0.44 -1.12
C ALA A 82 -6.84 -1.67 -0.31
N MET A 83 -7.72 -1.48 0.68
CA MET A 83 -8.34 -2.56 1.44
C MET A 83 -9.28 -3.40 0.60
N ARG A 84 -10.08 -2.77 -0.26
CA ARG A 84 -10.96 -3.45 -1.22
C ARG A 84 -10.17 -4.45 -2.03
N ASP A 85 -8.98 -4.04 -2.46
CA ASP A 85 -8.11 -4.82 -3.32
C ASP A 85 -7.17 -5.74 -2.53
N MET A 86 -7.29 -5.84 -1.21
CA MET A 86 -6.48 -6.69 -0.32
C MET A 86 -4.98 -6.33 -0.25
N ALA A 87 -4.61 -5.09 -0.57
CA ALA A 87 -3.24 -4.61 -0.42
C ALA A 87 -2.86 -4.38 1.05
N HIS A 88 -3.84 -3.96 1.87
CA HIS A 88 -3.71 -3.67 3.29
C HIS A 88 -5.02 -4.01 4.04
N ALA A 89 -4.98 -4.38 5.32
CA ALA A 89 -6.17 -4.92 6.02
C ALA A 89 -6.99 -3.89 6.81
N HIS A 90 -6.46 -2.69 7.06
CA HIS A 90 -7.05 -1.75 8.00
C HIS A 90 -7.10 -0.30 7.48
N LEU A 91 -8.13 0.45 7.89
CA LEU A 91 -8.30 1.85 7.49
C LEU A 91 -7.32 2.81 8.21
N ARG A 92 -6.93 2.45 9.44
CA ARG A 92 -6.25 3.37 10.38
C ARG A 92 -4.95 2.81 10.95
N HIS A 93 -4.73 1.50 10.85
CA HIS A 93 -3.51 0.89 11.37
C HIS A 93 -2.43 0.97 10.29
N GLY A 94 -1.23 1.40 10.66
CA GLY A 94 -0.11 1.50 9.71
C GLY A 94 0.55 0.15 9.42
N ILE A 95 0.45 -0.82 10.32
CA ILE A 95 1.03 -2.16 10.18
C ILE A 95 -0.12 -3.18 10.18
N CYS A 96 -0.11 -4.10 9.22
CA CYS A 96 -1.03 -5.23 9.16
C CYS A 96 -0.25 -6.54 9.09
N GLY A 97 -0.70 -7.54 9.84
CA GLY A 97 -0.03 -8.83 9.94
C GLY A 97 -0.78 -9.81 10.80
N GLN A 98 -0.16 -10.96 11.05
CA GLN A 98 -0.68 -11.97 11.97
C GLN A 98 0.31 -12.16 13.11
N GLU A 99 -0.21 -12.28 14.32
CA GLU A 99 0.58 -12.56 15.51
C GLU A 99 1.42 -13.84 15.33
N GLY A 100 2.66 -13.84 15.81
CA GLY A 100 3.61 -14.94 15.65
C GLY A 100 4.20 -15.09 14.24
N ARG A 101 3.48 -14.69 13.19
CA ARG A 101 3.95 -14.74 11.80
C ARG A 101 4.70 -13.49 11.37
N GLY A 102 4.14 -12.32 11.63
CA GLY A 102 4.70 -11.02 11.26
C GLY A 102 3.79 -10.17 10.39
N ALA A 103 4.31 -9.02 9.99
CA ALA A 103 3.67 -8.05 9.11
C ALA A 103 3.67 -8.55 7.66
N THR A 104 2.60 -8.21 6.95
CA THR A 104 2.38 -8.52 5.52
C THR A 104 2.30 -7.23 4.70
N SER A 105 1.92 -6.13 5.34
CA SER A 105 1.94 -4.80 4.73
C SER A 105 2.14 -3.70 5.77
N ILE A 106 2.78 -2.63 5.35
CA ILE A 106 2.88 -1.38 6.09
C ILE A 106 2.44 -0.19 5.22
N VAL A 107 1.97 0.87 5.87
CA VAL A 107 1.65 2.15 5.27
C VAL A 107 2.67 3.17 5.73
N LEU A 108 3.43 3.69 4.80
CA LEU A 108 4.40 4.75 5.05
C LEU A 108 3.70 6.11 4.93
N ASN A 109 3.45 6.76 6.07
CA ASN A 109 2.92 8.11 6.18
C ASN A 109 3.72 8.94 7.20
N ASN A 110 3.53 10.27 7.21
CA ASN A 110 4.06 11.12 8.28
C ASN A 110 3.04 11.18 9.43
N GLY A 111 3.12 10.20 10.31
CA GLY A 111 2.24 10.11 11.47
C GLY A 111 2.52 8.88 12.33
N SER A 112 3.72 8.79 12.90
CA SER A 112 3.94 7.80 13.95
C SER A 112 3.23 8.21 15.23
N LYS A 113 2.57 7.26 15.88
CA LYS A 113 2.01 7.45 17.23
C LYS A 113 3.08 7.80 18.27
N THR A 114 4.34 7.54 17.97
CA THR A 114 5.47 7.80 18.87
C THR A 114 5.99 9.24 18.76
N GLY A 115 5.52 10.06 17.82
CA GLY A 115 6.03 11.42 17.61
C GLY A 115 7.37 11.50 16.86
N TYR A 116 7.94 10.36 16.44
CA TYR A 116 9.08 10.31 15.52
C TYR A 116 8.59 10.06 14.10
N GLU A 117 9.07 10.86 13.15
CA GLU A 117 8.72 10.69 11.75
C GLU A 117 9.43 9.47 11.15
N ASN A 118 8.79 8.86 10.15
CA ASN A 118 9.45 7.84 9.34
C ASN A 118 10.49 8.52 8.44
N VAL A 119 11.57 7.82 8.09
CA VAL A 119 12.57 8.27 7.11
C VAL A 119 12.44 7.41 5.88
N ASP A 120 12.28 8.06 4.73
CA ASP A 120 12.02 7.42 3.45
C ASP A 120 13.14 7.73 2.46
N ASN A 121 14.10 6.80 2.35
CA ASN A 121 15.19 6.88 1.38
C ASN A 121 14.90 6.05 0.12
N GLY A 122 13.63 5.73 -0.14
CA GLY A 122 13.25 4.89 -1.27
C GLY A 122 13.49 3.42 -0.93
N ASP A 123 14.65 2.90 -1.27
CA ASP A 123 14.97 1.48 -1.09
C ASP A 123 15.32 1.12 0.36
N GLU A 124 15.77 2.07 1.17
CA GLU A 124 15.86 1.94 2.62
C GLU A 124 14.76 2.79 3.29
N ILE A 125 14.02 2.20 4.20
CA ILE A 125 13.02 2.89 5.02
C ILE A 125 13.39 2.69 6.48
N LYS A 126 13.41 3.77 7.26
CA LYS A 126 13.39 3.66 8.71
C LYS A 126 11.97 3.94 9.18
N TYR A 127 11.29 2.88 9.61
CA TYR A 127 9.89 2.91 10.01
C TYR A 127 9.76 2.88 11.53
N CYS A 128 9.05 3.83 12.10
CA CYS A 128 8.80 3.87 13.52
C CYS A 128 7.68 2.89 13.90
N GLY A 129 8.01 1.89 14.72
CA GLY A 129 7.02 0.92 15.19
C GLY A 129 5.93 1.57 16.04
N ASP A 130 4.75 0.96 16.06
CA ASP A 130 3.61 1.39 16.88
C ASP A 130 3.55 0.69 18.26
N GLY A 131 4.60 -0.05 18.63
CA GLY A 131 4.70 -0.85 19.86
C GLY A 131 4.19 -2.29 19.73
N ASN A 132 3.70 -2.72 18.56
CA ASN A 132 3.33 -4.11 18.33
C ASN A 132 4.54 -5.00 18.00
N THR A 133 4.34 -6.32 18.07
CA THR A 133 5.38 -7.35 17.84
C THR A 133 5.43 -7.86 16.40
N LEU A 134 4.65 -7.29 15.47
CA LEU A 134 4.56 -7.79 14.09
C LEU A 134 5.87 -7.56 13.32
N LEU A 135 6.51 -6.41 13.49
CA LEU A 135 7.80 -6.13 12.84
C LEU A 135 8.94 -6.93 13.47
N ASP A 136 8.89 -7.20 14.78
CA ASP A 136 9.80 -8.14 15.44
C ASP A 136 9.66 -9.57 14.88
N ALA A 137 8.43 -10.07 14.76
CA ALA A 137 8.17 -11.37 14.15
C ALA A 137 8.58 -11.39 12.66
N SER A 138 8.39 -10.29 11.94
CA SER A 138 8.83 -10.17 10.53
C SER A 138 10.34 -10.28 10.40
N MET A 139 11.09 -9.61 11.27
CA MET A 139 12.54 -9.66 11.32
C MET A 139 13.03 -11.08 11.65
N LYS A 140 12.40 -11.73 12.63
CA LYS A 140 12.74 -13.11 13.02
C LYS A 140 12.47 -14.13 11.92
N ASN A 141 11.32 -14.01 11.25
CA ASN A 141 10.85 -15.00 10.28
C ASN A 141 11.27 -14.68 8.84
N GLY A 142 11.89 -13.52 8.60
CA GLY A 142 12.22 -13.06 7.26
C GLY A 142 10.97 -12.89 6.40
N MET A 143 9.96 -12.17 6.88
CA MET A 143 8.73 -11.91 6.11
C MET A 143 8.96 -10.84 5.03
N LEU A 144 8.33 -11.02 3.88
CA LEU A 144 8.16 -10.01 2.84
C LEU A 144 7.00 -9.09 3.20
N ILE A 145 7.26 -7.78 3.24
CA ILE A 145 6.30 -6.76 3.64
C ILE A 145 5.98 -5.88 2.43
N ARG A 146 4.70 -5.79 2.05
CA ARG A 146 4.26 -4.80 1.07
C ARG A 146 4.34 -3.40 1.67
N VAL A 147 5.00 -2.47 0.98
CA VAL A 147 5.03 -1.06 1.38
C VAL A 147 4.05 -0.27 0.53
N LEU A 148 3.08 0.36 1.20
CA LEU A 148 2.18 1.34 0.59
C LEU A 148 2.61 2.74 1.03
N ARG A 149 3.12 3.56 0.11
CA ARG A 149 3.41 4.97 0.40
C ARG A 149 2.13 5.80 0.31
N ALA A 150 1.80 6.51 1.39
CA ALA A 150 0.77 7.53 1.38
C ALA A 150 1.33 8.85 0.84
N ALA A 151 0.46 9.70 0.32
CA ALA A 151 0.84 11.05 -0.08
C ALA A 151 1.49 11.81 1.06
N ASN A 152 2.66 12.38 0.79
CA ASN A 152 3.46 13.09 1.77
C ASN A 152 4.33 14.14 1.06
N PRO A 153 4.10 15.45 1.27
CA PRO A 153 4.90 16.49 0.62
C PRO A 153 6.36 16.52 1.07
N HIS A 154 6.71 15.84 2.17
CA HIS A 154 8.07 15.76 2.69
C HIS A 154 8.85 14.52 2.20
N SER A 155 8.24 13.63 1.41
CA SER A 155 8.93 12.49 0.80
C SER A 155 8.98 12.64 -0.72
N ASN A 156 10.19 12.53 -1.27
CA ASN A 156 10.43 12.48 -2.72
C ASN A 156 9.93 11.18 -3.38
N TRP A 157 9.52 10.20 -2.57
CA TRP A 157 9.06 8.89 -3.02
C TRP A 157 7.56 8.72 -2.91
N ALA A 158 6.88 9.58 -2.15
CA ALA A 158 5.44 9.51 -1.99
C ALA A 158 4.69 9.86 -3.30
N PRO A 159 3.50 9.28 -3.53
CA PRO A 159 2.62 9.78 -4.58
C PRO A 159 2.11 11.19 -4.25
N LEU A 160 1.65 11.93 -5.27
CA LEU A 160 1.12 13.29 -5.08
C LEU A 160 -0.14 13.31 -4.18
N VAL A 161 -1.02 12.33 -4.36
CA VAL A 161 -2.25 12.11 -3.58
C VAL A 161 -2.47 10.60 -3.41
N GLY A 162 -3.32 10.19 -2.47
CA GLY A 162 -3.69 8.79 -2.29
C GLY A 162 -2.58 7.89 -1.74
N TRP A 163 -2.59 6.61 -2.12
CA TRP A 163 -1.66 5.57 -1.69
C TRP A 163 -1.14 4.79 -2.89
N ARG A 164 0.15 4.43 -2.89
CA ARG A 164 0.77 3.64 -3.96
C ARG A 164 1.54 2.45 -3.41
N TYR A 165 1.37 1.29 -4.02
CA TYR A 165 2.15 0.10 -3.70
C TYR A 165 3.54 0.19 -4.37
N ASP A 166 4.60 0.19 -3.57
CA ASP A 166 5.98 0.42 -4.06
C ASP A 166 6.90 -0.79 -3.94
N GLY A 167 6.32 -1.97 -3.71
CA GLY A 167 7.03 -3.25 -3.73
C GLY A 167 7.21 -3.88 -2.35
N LEU A 168 8.06 -4.91 -2.34
CA LEU A 168 8.33 -5.74 -1.18
C LEU A 168 9.62 -5.31 -0.48
N TYR A 169 9.58 -5.32 0.86
CA TYR A 169 10.69 -4.97 1.73
C TYR A 169 10.84 -6.05 2.81
N ARG A 170 12.00 -6.08 3.48
CA ARG A 170 12.27 -6.92 4.64
C ARG A 170 12.81 -6.07 5.77
N VAL A 171 12.41 -6.38 7.00
CA VAL A 171 13.06 -5.78 8.18
C VAL A 171 14.45 -6.39 8.32
N VAL A 172 15.48 -5.57 8.16
CA VAL A 172 16.88 -6.02 8.23
C VAL A 172 17.49 -5.83 9.62
N ARG A 173 17.05 -4.80 10.36
CA ARG A 173 17.46 -4.54 11.74
C ARG A 173 16.46 -3.63 12.44
N LYS A 174 16.63 -3.46 13.75
CA LYS A 174 15.94 -2.44 14.53
C LYS A 174 16.90 -1.66 15.41
N GLU A 175 16.65 -0.36 15.55
CA GLU A 175 17.47 0.60 16.30
C GLU A 175 16.60 1.23 17.40
N LYS A 176 17.10 1.28 18.64
CA LYS A 176 16.36 1.90 19.75
C LYS A 176 16.27 3.41 19.53
N ILE A 177 15.11 4.00 19.80
CA ILE A 177 14.95 5.45 19.82
C ILE A 177 15.57 5.98 21.11
N PRO A 178 16.59 6.86 21.06
CA PRO A 178 17.33 7.27 22.26
C PRO A 178 16.46 7.94 23.34
N GLU A 179 15.47 8.72 22.92
CA GLU A 179 14.69 9.62 23.77
C GLU A 179 13.25 9.10 24.07
N LYS A 180 12.91 7.89 23.64
CA LYS A 180 11.56 7.32 23.85
C LYS A 180 11.56 5.79 23.89
N GLU A 181 10.59 5.23 24.60
CA GLU A 181 10.24 3.82 24.47
C GLU A 181 9.73 3.53 23.04
N GLY A 182 10.58 2.92 22.23
CA GLY A 182 10.29 2.58 20.83
C GLY A 182 11.52 2.21 20.02
N TYR A 183 11.27 1.70 18.81
CA TYR A 183 12.30 1.30 17.87
C TYR A 183 12.00 1.86 16.48
N TRP A 184 13.06 2.24 15.78
CA TRP A 184 13.06 2.27 14.32
C TRP A 184 13.30 0.85 13.83
N TYR A 185 12.45 0.40 12.92
CA TYR A 185 12.69 -0.79 12.13
C TYR A 185 13.25 -0.34 10.80
N ILE A 186 14.40 -0.87 10.42
CA ILE A 186 15.05 -0.53 9.17
C ILE A 186 14.65 -1.61 8.18
N LEU A 187 14.03 -1.18 7.08
CA LEU A 187 13.53 -2.05 6.04
C LEU A 187 14.31 -1.78 4.75
N ASP A 188 14.84 -2.84 4.17
CA ASP A 188 15.46 -2.80 2.85
C ASP A 188 14.49 -3.38 1.82
N ARG A 189 14.42 -2.70 0.68
CA ARG A 189 13.68 -3.16 -0.48
C ARG A 189 14.32 -4.43 -1.02
N VAL A 190 13.50 -5.43 -1.33
CA VAL A 190 14.00 -6.70 -1.88
C VAL A 190 14.53 -6.49 -3.29
N ASP A 191 15.62 -7.18 -3.61
CA ASP A 191 16.16 -7.25 -4.96
C ASP A 191 15.17 -7.94 -5.94
N ASP A 192 15.51 -7.98 -7.23
CA ASP A 192 14.74 -8.68 -8.26
C ASP A 192 13.27 -8.25 -8.37
N GLN A 193 13.01 -6.95 -8.21
CA GLN A 193 11.73 -6.34 -8.54
C GLN A 193 11.92 -5.01 -9.29
N LYS A 194 10.94 -4.58 -10.07
CA LYS A 194 10.95 -3.32 -10.82
C LYS A 194 11.24 -2.13 -9.89
N PRO A 195 11.82 -1.03 -10.41
CA PRO A 195 12.08 0.16 -9.61
C PRO A 195 10.76 0.73 -9.04
N ILE A 196 10.87 1.52 -7.98
CA ILE A 196 9.74 2.27 -7.42
C ILE A 196 9.11 3.12 -8.54
N SER A 197 7.82 2.90 -8.81
CA SER A 197 7.12 3.62 -9.87
C SER A 197 6.92 5.08 -9.49
N ARG A 198 7.09 5.98 -10.46
CA ARG A 198 6.79 7.41 -10.34
C ARG A 198 5.64 7.87 -11.24
N VAL A 199 4.94 6.91 -11.86
CA VAL A 199 3.92 7.18 -12.87
C VAL A 199 2.59 7.60 -12.26
N HIS A 200 2.19 6.94 -11.16
CA HIS A 200 0.87 7.13 -10.56
C HIS A 200 0.90 8.05 -9.34
N PRO A 201 -0.13 8.90 -9.17
CA PRO A 201 -1.29 9.05 -10.07
C PRO A 201 -0.93 9.76 -11.39
N THR A 202 -1.52 9.30 -12.49
CA THR A 202 -1.47 9.95 -13.80
C THR A 202 -2.29 11.24 -13.81
N PRO A 203 -2.11 12.15 -14.80
CA PRO A 203 -2.94 13.35 -14.91
C PRO A 203 -4.45 13.07 -14.98
N GLN A 204 -4.86 11.99 -15.65
CA GLN A 204 -6.26 11.59 -15.75
C GLN A 204 -6.81 11.11 -14.39
N GLU A 205 -6.07 10.25 -13.69
CA GLU A 205 -6.44 9.80 -12.34
C GLU A 205 -6.49 10.99 -11.35
N LEU A 206 -5.55 11.93 -11.46
CA LEU A 206 -5.54 13.12 -10.62
C LEU A 206 -6.75 14.01 -10.89
N ALA A 207 -7.11 14.23 -12.17
CA ALA A 207 -8.27 15.02 -12.55
C ALA A 207 -9.58 14.42 -12.03
N GLU A 208 -9.77 13.11 -12.19
CA GLU A 208 -10.96 12.42 -11.68
C GLU A 208 -10.98 12.40 -10.14
N TYR A 209 -9.83 12.27 -9.47
CA TYR A 209 -9.74 12.37 -8.01
C TYR A 209 -10.13 13.77 -7.52
N GLN A 210 -9.64 14.82 -8.18
CA GLN A 210 -10.00 16.19 -7.87
C GLN A 210 -11.49 16.43 -8.11
N GLU A 211 -12.04 15.95 -9.22
CA GLU A 211 -13.46 16.06 -9.53
C GLU A 211 -14.34 15.40 -8.48
N TYR A 212 -13.98 14.19 -8.05
CA TYR A 212 -14.68 13.48 -7.01
C TYR A 212 -14.70 14.24 -5.67
N ASN A 213 -13.63 14.98 -5.36
CA ASN A 213 -13.47 15.75 -4.13
C ASN A 213 -14.00 17.19 -4.19
N ARG A 214 -14.44 17.69 -5.35
CA ARG A 214 -15.23 18.92 -5.46
C ARG A 214 -16.58 18.74 -4.74
#